data_AF-A0A415X1F0-F1
#
_entry.id   AF-A0A415X1F0-F1
#
_cell.length_a   1.000
_cell.length_b   1.000
_cell.length_c   1.000
_cell.angle_alpha   90.00
_cell.angle_beta   90.00
_cell.angle_gamma   90.00
#
_symmetry.space_group_name_H-M   'P 1'
#
loop_
_entity.id
_entity.type
_entity.pdbx_description
1 polymer ?
#
loop_
_entity_poly.entity_id
_entity_poly.type
_entity_poly.pdbx_seq_one_letter_code
_entity_poly.pdbx_strand_id
1 'polypeptide(L)'
;MRYIALTEAKAGMQLATSLYDSNGRTLVGSHILLTDNYIEKLIEYGYAGIYIEDELTQDIEVEDAISPQLRAEGMDCIEKRDIDGCKVVAEKLVEEILSKGRISLDMLDLRSYDDYTYAHSVNVGVLCGVIGMEMHMNEKEMAQLVTAALLHDLGKLAIPGEILNKPGRLTQKEYKRMQEHPVISYELIKDRFDLSAQIKVAVLFHHENVDGTGYPNGVMGEEQTLFTKILHAADVYDALVSKRPYKEPYAPCEAAEYLMGGCGILFDREVVEVMLRSIPLYPKGTEVELSDGRVGVIKENADAHNLRPIVRLLDGTTLDLSDRANMSIAILPPKGKQEVSTSSEAERKEMIKHQREVHIIAVDDMKTNLQMIYDILKDDYKVTLLKSGAQLIKYLEKNPYPDLILLDIDMPQMDGIEAAKRVMDMTKESVPIMFVSALCDTKTIMACKDLNVAGYVVRPYKPVYIRSEIERIINRWEAN
;
A
#
# COMPACT_ATOMS: atom_id res chain seq x y z
N MET A 1 25.67 -16.53 -11.30
CA MET A 1 25.43 -15.27 -12.04
C MET A 1 25.39 -14.10 -11.08
N ARG A 2 25.82 -12.92 -11.54
CA ARG A 2 25.82 -11.66 -10.77
C ARG A 2 24.93 -10.63 -11.45
N TYR A 3 24.07 -9.96 -10.69
CA TYR A 3 23.30 -8.82 -11.18
C TYR A 3 24.19 -7.58 -11.24
N ILE A 4 24.13 -6.85 -12.35
CA ILE A 4 24.75 -5.53 -12.49
C ILE A 4 23.75 -4.54 -13.07
N ALA A 5 23.85 -3.28 -12.65
CA ALA A 5 23.10 -2.21 -13.30
C ALA A 5 23.58 -2.05 -14.74
N LEU A 6 22.67 -1.72 -15.67
CA LEU A 6 23.04 -1.52 -17.07
C LEU A 6 23.97 -0.32 -17.27
N THR A 7 23.96 0.65 -16.35
CA THR A 7 24.91 1.76 -16.29
C THR A 7 26.34 1.32 -15.98
N GLU A 8 26.52 0.14 -15.39
CA GLU A 8 27.81 -0.45 -15.04
C GLU A 8 28.24 -1.55 -16.03
N ALA A 9 27.33 -1.96 -16.92
CA ALA A 9 27.59 -2.95 -17.94
C ALA A 9 28.62 -2.44 -18.96
N LYS A 10 29.50 -3.33 -19.41
CA LYS A 10 30.56 -3.03 -20.37
C LYS A 10 30.58 -4.05 -21.49
N ALA A 11 30.94 -3.62 -22.69
CA ALA A 11 31.16 -4.53 -23.80
C ALA A 11 32.19 -5.62 -23.42
N GLY A 12 31.90 -6.86 -23.81
CA GLY A 12 32.69 -8.05 -23.47
C GLY A 12 32.24 -8.78 -22.19
N MET A 13 31.31 -8.23 -21.41
CA MET A 13 30.62 -9.01 -20.37
C MET A 13 29.69 -10.05 -21.01
N GLN A 14 29.56 -11.22 -20.39
CA GLN A 14 28.72 -12.31 -20.88
C GLN A 14 27.41 -12.36 -20.11
N LEU A 15 26.29 -12.43 -20.82
CA LEU A 15 24.96 -12.49 -20.25
C LEU A 15 24.68 -13.89 -19.67
N ALA A 16 24.20 -13.99 -18.44
CA ALA A 16 23.87 -15.26 -17.79
C ALA A 16 22.47 -15.78 -18.15
N THR A 17 21.50 -14.87 -18.34
CA THR A 17 20.10 -15.21 -18.57
C THR A 17 19.59 -14.61 -19.87
N SER A 18 18.71 -15.31 -20.57
CA SER A 18 18.06 -14.73 -21.75
C SER A 18 17.19 -13.53 -21.36
N LEU A 19 17.14 -12.52 -22.23
CA LEU A 19 16.31 -11.31 -22.09
C LEU A 19 15.18 -11.36 -23.11
N TYR A 20 14.02 -10.83 -22.76
CA TYR A 20 12.77 -10.99 -23.53
C TYR A 20 12.03 -9.65 -23.72
N ASP A 21 11.37 -9.48 -24.85
CA ASP A 21 10.47 -8.32 -25.05
C ASP A 21 9.17 -8.46 -24.24
N SER A 22 8.30 -7.46 -24.31
CA SER A 22 6.99 -7.47 -23.62
C SER A 22 6.06 -8.60 -24.06
N ASN A 23 6.33 -9.23 -25.22
CA ASN A 23 5.57 -10.36 -25.74
C ASN A 23 6.24 -11.72 -25.40
N GLY A 24 7.26 -11.73 -24.55
CA GLY A 24 7.99 -12.93 -24.16
C GLY A 24 8.91 -13.50 -25.25
N ARG A 25 9.23 -12.72 -26.30
CA ARG A 25 10.15 -13.12 -27.37
C ARG A 25 11.58 -12.80 -26.97
N THR A 26 12.51 -13.71 -27.23
CA THR A 26 13.93 -13.51 -26.88
C THR A 26 14.52 -12.32 -27.65
N LEU A 27 14.99 -11.31 -26.92
CA LEU A 27 15.77 -10.18 -27.43
C LEU A 27 17.25 -10.56 -27.55
N VAL A 28 17.80 -11.14 -26.48
CA VAL A 28 19.19 -11.59 -26.38
C VAL A 28 19.19 -12.94 -25.66
N GLY A 29 19.82 -13.95 -26.24
CA GLY A 29 19.97 -15.26 -25.60
C GLY A 29 21.02 -15.24 -24.49
N SER A 30 20.95 -16.20 -23.55
CA SER A 30 22.00 -16.41 -22.57
C SER A 30 23.33 -16.77 -23.24
N HIS A 31 24.42 -16.56 -22.50
CA HIS A 31 25.81 -16.79 -22.90
C HIS A 31 26.31 -15.91 -24.05
N ILE A 32 25.59 -14.85 -24.39
CA ILE A 32 25.99 -13.88 -25.42
C ILE A 32 26.89 -12.79 -24.82
N LEU A 33 27.97 -12.46 -25.52
CA LEU A 33 28.82 -11.32 -25.18
C LEU A 33 28.12 -10.01 -25.53
N LEU A 34 28.06 -9.10 -24.56
CA LEU A 34 27.47 -7.78 -24.73
C LEU A 34 28.35 -6.91 -25.61
N THR A 35 27.70 -6.20 -26.52
CA THR A 35 28.29 -5.12 -27.32
C THR A 35 27.74 -3.79 -26.83
N ASP A 36 28.40 -2.67 -27.11
CA ASP A 36 27.88 -1.34 -26.74
C ASP A 36 26.46 -1.13 -27.30
N ASN A 37 26.21 -1.57 -28.53
CA ASN A 37 24.88 -1.52 -29.15
C ASN A 37 23.84 -2.42 -28.47
N TYR A 38 24.23 -3.55 -27.85
CA TYR A 38 23.29 -4.33 -27.03
C TYR A 38 22.94 -3.57 -25.75
N ILE A 39 23.94 -3.00 -25.08
CA ILE A 39 23.74 -2.25 -23.83
C ILE A 39 22.83 -1.04 -24.09
N GLU A 40 23.10 -0.25 -25.14
CA GLU A 40 22.26 0.89 -25.55
C GLU A 40 20.82 0.46 -25.81
N LYS A 41 20.60 -0.61 -26.59
CA LYS A 41 19.24 -1.11 -26.86
C LYS A 41 18.54 -1.58 -25.60
N LEU A 42 19.22 -2.27 -24.70
CA LEU A 42 18.61 -2.73 -23.45
C LEU A 42 18.17 -1.56 -22.57
N ILE A 43 18.96 -0.48 -22.54
CA ILE A 43 18.58 0.78 -21.87
C ILE A 43 17.37 1.41 -22.56
N GLU A 44 17.32 1.44 -23.90
CA GLU A 44 16.16 1.94 -24.66
C GLU A 44 14.89 1.12 -24.41
N TYR A 45 15.01 -0.21 -24.25
CA TYR A 45 13.93 -1.11 -23.84
C TYR A 45 13.58 -1.00 -22.35
N GLY A 46 14.20 -0.08 -21.62
CA GLY A 46 13.88 0.26 -20.24
C GLY A 46 14.59 -0.57 -19.17
N TYR A 47 15.36 -1.61 -19.55
CA TYR A 47 16.00 -2.50 -18.57
C TYR A 47 16.87 -1.71 -17.57
N ALA A 48 16.72 -2.03 -16.27
CA ALA A 48 17.52 -1.42 -15.21
C ALA A 48 18.89 -2.10 -15.03
N GLY A 49 18.96 -3.40 -15.32
CA GLY A 49 20.16 -4.20 -15.15
C GLY A 49 20.00 -5.61 -15.72
N ILE A 50 21.06 -6.39 -15.61
CA ILE A 50 21.20 -7.70 -16.23
C ILE A 50 22.00 -8.65 -15.34
N TYR A 51 21.76 -9.94 -15.48
CA TYR A 51 22.61 -10.97 -14.88
C TYR A 51 23.76 -11.33 -15.83
N ILE A 52 24.99 -11.26 -15.32
CA ILE A 52 26.21 -11.63 -16.05
C ILE A 52 26.85 -12.89 -15.48
N GLU A 53 27.63 -13.56 -16.32
CA GLU A 53 28.49 -14.67 -15.93
C GLU A 53 29.85 -14.13 -15.49
N ASP A 54 30.34 -14.61 -14.34
CA ASP A 54 31.71 -14.42 -13.90
C ASP A 54 32.18 -15.62 -13.06
N GLU A 55 33.50 -15.75 -12.95
CA GLU A 55 34.13 -16.86 -12.20
C GLU A 55 33.78 -16.85 -10.70
N LEU A 56 33.43 -15.69 -10.13
CA LEU A 56 33.11 -15.57 -8.71
C LEU A 56 31.73 -16.14 -8.37
N THR A 57 30.79 -16.05 -9.31
CA THR A 57 29.37 -16.36 -9.08
C THR A 57 28.86 -17.53 -9.92
N GLN A 58 29.75 -18.32 -10.53
CA GLN A 58 29.41 -19.45 -11.38
C GLN A 58 28.54 -20.52 -10.68
N ASP A 59 28.60 -20.65 -9.35
CA ASP A 59 27.75 -21.53 -8.53
C ASP A 59 26.42 -20.90 -8.08
N ILE A 60 26.16 -19.63 -8.41
CA ILE A 60 24.94 -18.92 -8.04
C ILE A 60 23.93 -19.06 -9.18
N GLU A 61 22.91 -19.88 -8.97
CA GLU A 61 21.76 -20.01 -9.87
C GLU A 61 20.60 -19.13 -9.37
N VAL A 62 20.01 -18.37 -10.29
CA VAL A 62 18.85 -17.51 -10.04
C VAL A 62 17.75 -18.01 -10.98
N GLU A 63 16.67 -18.50 -10.39
CA GLU A 63 15.53 -19.01 -11.14
C GLU A 63 14.35 -18.04 -11.02
N ASP A 64 13.67 -17.79 -12.14
CA ASP A 64 12.43 -17.03 -12.13
C ASP A 64 11.33 -17.81 -11.42
N ALA A 65 10.47 -17.14 -10.65
CA ALA A 65 9.33 -17.77 -10.01
C ALA A 65 8.35 -18.34 -11.04
N ILE A 66 8.20 -17.67 -12.19
CA ILE A 66 7.32 -18.08 -13.29
C ILE A 66 8.00 -17.90 -14.65
N SER A 67 7.60 -18.68 -15.64
CA SER A 67 8.13 -18.57 -16.99
C SER A 67 7.77 -17.21 -17.65
N PRO A 68 8.67 -16.62 -18.46
CA PRO A 68 8.36 -15.39 -19.20
C PRO A 68 7.13 -15.51 -20.11
N GLN A 69 6.89 -16.71 -20.66
CA GLN A 69 5.73 -16.99 -21.51
C GLN A 69 4.43 -16.93 -20.71
N LEU A 70 4.39 -17.53 -19.52
CA LEU A 70 3.21 -17.49 -18.66
C LEU A 70 2.93 -16.07 -18.14
N ARG A 71 3.99 -15.31 -17.85
CA ARG A 71 3.87 -13.89 -17.51
C ARG A 71 3.21 -13.09 -18.64
N ALA A 72 3.70 -13.26 -19.87
CA ALA A 72 3.13 -12.59 -21.04
C ALA A 72 1.68 -13.02 -21.31
N GLU A 73 1.35 -14.31 -21.15
CA GLU A 73 -0.02 -14.83 -21.24
C GLU A 73 -0.94 -14.16 -20.21
N GLY A 74 -0.49 -14.04 -18.95
CA GLY A 74 -1.24 -13.35 -17.90
C GLY A 74 -1.50 -11.88 -18.22
N MET A 75 -0.48 -11.15 -18.68
CA MET A 75 -0.62 -9.75 -19.07
C MET A 75 -1.64 -9.57 -20.21
N ASP A 76 -1.57 -10.42 -21.25
CA ASP A 76 -2.48 -10.42 -22.39
C ASP A 76 -3.94 -10.70 -21.98
N CYS A 77 -4.16 -11.65 -21.06
CA CYS A 77 -5.49 -11.93 -20.51
C CYS A 77 -6.08 -10.73 -19.76
N ILE A 78 -5.27 -10.04 -18.93
CA ILE A 78 -5.73 -8.87 -18.18
C ILE A 78 -6.04 -7.71 -19.13
N GLU A 79 -5.17 -7.44 -20.11
CA GLU A 79 -5.37 -6.40 -21.11
C GLU A 79 -6.68 -6.60 -21.88
N LYS A 80 -6.96 -7.84 -22.30
CA LYS A 80 -8.19 -8.20 -23.01
C LYS A 80 -9.42 -8.34 -22.13
N ARG A 81 -9.27 -8.20 -20.81
CA ARG A 81 -10.31 -8.45 -19.79
C ARG A 81 -10.89 -9.87 -19.90
N ASP A 82 -10.06 -10.82 -20.31
CA ASP A 82 -10.42 -12.22 -20.42
C ASP A 82 -10.38 -12.87 -19.03
N ILE A 83 -11.50 -12.79 -18.31
CA ILE A 83 -11.66 -13.36 -16.95
C ILE A 83 -11.45 -14.88 -16.96
N ASP A 84 -11.91 -15.56 -18.02
CA ASP A 84 -11.76 -17.00 -18.15
C ASP A 84 -10.30 -17.38 -18.40
N GLY A 85 -9.61 -16.64 -19.28
CA GLY A 85 -8.18 -16.73 -19.47
C GLY A 85 -7.39 -16.49 -18.18
N CYS A 86 -7.75 -15.46 -17.40
CA CYS A 86 -7.10 -15.17 -16.11
C CYS A 86 -7.19 -16.34 -15.12
N LYS A 87 -8.31 -17.07 -15.09
CA LYS A 87 -8.45 -18.27 -14.24
C LYS A 87 -7.52 -19.39 -14.68
N VAL A 88 -7.43 -19.64 -16.00
CA VAL A 88 -6.52 -20.64 -16.55
C VAL A 88 -5.06 -20.26 -16.27
N VAL A 89 -4.70 -18.99 -16.41
CA VAL A 89 -3.39 -18.48 -16.04
C VAL A 89 -3.13 -18.67 -14.54
N ALA A 90 -4.11 -18.40 -13.67
CA ALA A 90 -3.97 -18.60 -12.23
C ALA A 90 -3.67 -20.06 -11.87
N GLU A 91 -4.35 -21.02 -12.51
CA GLU A 91 -4.08 -22.45 -12.33
C GLU A 91 -2.64 -22.82 -12.76
N LYS A 92 -2.20 -22.34 -13.94
CA LYS A 92 -0.82 -22.54 -14.41
C LYS A 92 0.23 -21.89 -13.50
N LEU A 93 -0.04 -20.70 -12.98
CA LEU A 93 0.85 -20.01 -12.04
C LEU A 93 1.02 -20.85 -10.77
N VAL A 94 -0.07 -21.38 -10.23
CA VAL A 94 -0.03 -22.25 -9.05
C VAL A 94 0.74 -23.55 -9.35
N GLU A 95 0.52 -24.17 -10.51
CA GLU A 95 1.25 -25.38 -10.92
C GLU A 95 2.77 -25.12 -11.00
N GLU A 96 3.20 -24.05 -11.67
CA GLU A 96 4.62 -23.68 -11.75
C GLU A 96 5.21 -23.38 -10.35
N ILE A 97 4.47 -22.66 -9.51
CA ILE A 97 4.89 -22.34 -8.14
C ILE A 97 5.10 -23.62 -7.32
N LEU A 98 4.11 -24.51 -7.32
CA LEU A 98 4.19 -25.76 -6.56
C LEU A 98 5.28 -26.71 -7.09
N SER A 99 5.54 -26.71 -8.41
CA SER A 99 6.57 -27.56 -9.02
C SER A 99 8.00 -27.21 -8.56
N LYS A 100 8.24 -25.96 -8.15
CA LYS A 100 9.54 -25.45 -7.73
C LYS A 100 9.83 -25.67 -6.23
N GLY A 101 8.84 -26.08 -5.44
CA GLY A 101 9.00 -26.54 -4.06
C GLY A 101 9.35 -25.43 -3.06
N ARG A 102 10.62 -25.01 -3.03
CA ARG A 102 11.09 -23.85 -2.25
C ARG A 102 11.46 -22.75 -3.23
N ILE A 103 10.50 -21.88 -3.52
CA ILE A 103 10.77 -20.72 -4.35
C ILE A 103 11.53 -19.73 -3.48
N SER A 104 12.85 -19.71 -3.62
CA SER A 104 13.58 -18.48 -3.41
C SER A 104 13.08 -17.56 -4.53
N LEU A 105 12.18 -16.63 -4.20
CA LEU A 105 11.67 -15.57 -5.09
C LEU A 105 12.84 -14.62 -5.42
N ASP A 106 13.91 -15.16 -6.00
CA ASP A 106 15.15 -14.43 -6.28
C ASP A 106 14.94 -13.44 -7.43
N MET A 107 13.90 -13.65 -8.24
CA MET A 107 13.42 -12.72 -9.23
C MET A 107 11.94 -12.42 -9.00
N LEU A 108 11.67 -11.48 -8.09
CA LEU A 108 10.67 -10.47 -8.43
C LEU A 108 11.30 -9.64 -9.53
N ASP A 109 10.98 -10.05 -10.75
CA ASP A 109 11.50 -9.47 -11.96
C ASP A 109 11.16 -7.97 -11.97
N LEU A 110 12.10 -7.15 -11.50
CA LEU A 110 12.15 -5.69 -11.57
C LEU A 110 12.27 -5.21 -13.02
N ARG A 111 11.84 -6.02 -13.99
CA ARG A 111 11.84 -5.69 -15.41
C ARG A 111 10.69 -4.76 -15.67
N SER A 112 11.05 -3.50 -15.89
CA SER A 112 10.21 -2.52 -16.53
C SER A 112 9.75 -3.06 -17.88
N TYR A 113 8.48 -3.44 -17.94
CA TYR A 113 7.73 -3.35 -19.17
C TYR A 113 6.92 -2.06 -19.09
N ASP A 114 6.87 -1.33 -20.21
CA ASP A 114 6.21 -0.03 -20.32
C ASP A 114 4.69 -0.07 -19.96
N ASP A 115 4.12 -1.26 -19.73
CA ASP A 115 2.76 -1.50 -19.26
C ASP A 115 2.73 -1.93 -17.77
N TYR A 116 3.09 -0.99 -16.90
CA TYR A 116 3.17 -1.15 -15.44
C TYR A 116 1.96 -1.87 -14.82
N THR A 117 0.74 -1.54 -15.26
CA THR A 117 -0.49 -2.03 -14.61
C THR A 117 -0.73 -3.53 -14.80
N TYR A 118 -0.42 -4.10 -15.97
CA TYR A 118 -0.68 -5.52 -16.23
C TYR A 118 0.39 -6.42 -15.60
N ALA A 119 1.66 -6.00 -15.70
CA ALA A 119 2.77 -6.69 -15.05
C ALA A 119 2.58 -6.71 -13.53
N HIS A 120 2.10 -5.61 -12.96
CA HIS A 120 1.76 -5.49 -11.54
C HIS A 120 0.75 -6.56 -11.08
N SER A 121 -0.39 -6.71 -11.74
CA SER A 121 -1.38 -7.73 -11.36
C SER A 121 -0.82 -9.16 -11.41
N VAL A 122 0.04 -9.46 -12.40
CA VAL A 122 0.72 -10.77 -12.48
C VAL A 122 1.72 -10.95 -11.34
N ASN A 123 2.52 -9.93 -11.02
CA ASN A 123 3.45 -9.97 -9.89
C ASN A 123 2.73 -10.19 -8.56
N VAL A 124 1.66 -9.43 -8.31
CA VAL A 124 0.81 -9.59 -7.13
C VAL A 124 0.22 -11.01 -7.09
N GLY A 125 -0.16 -11.56 -8.23
CA GLY A 125 -0.57 -12.97 -8.37
C GLY A 125 0.51 -13.95 -7.92
N VAL A 126 1.74 -13.79 -8.39
CA VAL A 126 2.88 -14.64 -7.97
C VAL A 126 3.13 -14.52 -6.47
N LEU A 127 3.17 -13.30 -5.94
CA LEU A 127 3.34 -13.04 -4.51
C LEU A 127 2.26 -13.72 -3.66
N CYS A 128 1.00 -13.56 -4.06
CA CYS A 128 -0.13 -14.21 -3.40
C CYS A 128 -0.02 -15.75 -3.47
N GLY A 129 0.41 -16.30 -4.60
CA GLY A 129 0.67 -17.73 -4.76
C GLY A 129 1.73 -18.23 -3.79
N VAL A 130 2.87 -17.55 -3.68
CA VAL A 130 3.94 -17.95 -2.74
C VAL A 130 3.49 -17.81 -1.29
N ILE A 131 2.83 -16.72 -0.92
CA ILE A 131 2.28 -16.55 0.43
C ILE A 131 1.26 -17.66 0.73
N GLY A 132 0.36 -17.96 -0.20
CA GLY A 132 -0.63 -19.03 -0.03
C GLY A 132 -0.01 -20.41 0.15
N MET A 133 1.06 -20.72 -0.59
CA MET A 133 1.82 -21.97 -0.45
C MET A 133 2.43 -22.10 0.96
N GLU A 134 3.08 -21.04 1.45
CA GLU A 134 3.71 -21.00 2.77
C GLU A 134 2.69 -20.97 3.91
N MET A 135 1.48 -20.48 3.67
CA MET A 135 0.32 -20.60 4.57
C MET A 135 -0.40 -21.96 4.45
N HIS A 136 0.14 -22.90 3.69
CA HIS A 136 -0.41 -24.26 3.49
C HIS A 136 -1.84 -24.29 2.91
N MET A 137 -2.18 -23.30 2.09
CA MET A 137 -3.43 -23.32 1.31
C MET A 137 -3.38 -24.47 0.30
N ASN A 138 -4.52 -25.10 0.05
CA ASN A 138 -4.56 -26.13 -0.99
C ASN A 138 -4.53 -25.51 -2.39
N GLU A 139 -4.19 -26.30 -3.41
CA GLU A 139 -4.05 -25.86 -4.80
C GLU A 139 -5.26 -25.09 -5.32
N LYS A 140 -6.48 -25.52 -4.96
CA LYS A 140 -7.72 -24.85 -5.37
C LYS A 140 -7.87 -23.49 -4.69
N GLU A 141 -7.57 -23.39 -3.40
CA GLU A 141 -7.59 -22.12 -2.68
C GLU A 141 -6.54 -21.15 -3.21
N MET A 142 -5.33 -21.64 -3.48
CA MET A 142 -4.27 -20.86 -4.12
C MET A 142 -4.70 -20.35 -5.49
N ALA A 143 -5.29 -21.20 -6.33
CA ALA A 143 -5.74 -20.78 -7.66
C ALA A 143 -6.83 -19.69 -7.57
N GLN A 144 -7.73 -19.77 -6.58
CA GLN A 144 -8.70 -18.71 -6.34
C GLN A 144 -8.05 -17.41 -5.84
N LEU A 145 -7.07 -17.50 -4.94
CA LEU A 145 -6.34 -16.34 -4.44
C LEU A 145 -5.56 -15.63 -5.56
N VAL A 146 -4.83 -16.40 -6.38
CA VAL A 146 -4.11 -15.89 -7.55
C VAL A 146 -5.10 -15.30 -8.58
N THR A 147 -6.26 -15.93 -8.78
CA THR A 147 -7.33 -15.35 -9.62
C THR A 147 -7.79 -14.00 -9.08
N ALA A 148 -7.99 -13.86 -7.76
CA ALA A 148 -8.36 -12.58 -7.16
C ALA A 148 -7.28 -11.52 -7.40
N ALA A 149 -6.01 -11.88 -7.26
CA ALA A 149 -4.88 -11.02 -7.53
C ALA A 149 -4.79 -10.57 -9.01
N LEU A 150 -5.06 -11.45 -9.98
CA LEU A 150 -5.06 -11.03 -11.39
C LEU A 150 -6.21 -10.05 -11.71
N LEU A 151 -7.32 -10.15 -10.98
CA LEU A 151 -8.55 -9.38 -11.25
C LEU A 151 -8.71 -8.11 -10.40
N HIS A 152 -7.92 -7.93 -9.33
CA HIS A 152 -8.13 -6.90 -8.30
C HIS A 152 -8.22 -5.48 -8.88
N ASP A 153 -7.41 -5.23 -9.90
CA ASP A 153 -7.20 -3.91 -10.51
C ASP A 153 -7.91 -3.71 -11.86
N LEU A 154 -8.76 -4.63 -12.31
CA LEU A 154 -9.46 -4.49 -13.60
C LEU A 154 -10.24 -3.17 -13.74
N GLY A 155 -10.75 -2.65 -12.63
CA GLY A 155 -11.45 -1.38 -12.56
C GLY A 155 -10.58 -0.16 -12.89
N LYS A 156 -9.24 -0.26 -12.80
CA LYS A 156 -8.33 0.82 -13.22
C LYS A 156 -8.47 1.14 -14.71
N LEU A 157 -8.90 0.18 -15.53
CA LEU A 157 -9.17 0.39 -16.96
C LEU A 157 -10.38 1.31 -17.23
N ALA A 158 -11.20 1.62 -16.22
CA ALA A 158 -12.31 2.58 -16.30
C ALA A 158 -11.94 3.95 -15.71
N ILE A 159 -10.73 4.11 -15.18
CA ILE A 159 -10.21 5.38 -14.66
C ILE A 159 -9.62 6.18 -15.83
N PRO A 160 -9.91 7.49 -15.96
CA PRO A 160 -9.32 8.32 -17.00
C PRO A 160 -7.79 8.23 -17.02
N GLY A 161 -7.19 8.08 -18.20
CA GLY A 161 -5.74 7.95 -18.36
C GLY A 161 -4.95 9.15 -17.79
N GLU A 162 -5.55 10.34 -17.81
CA GLU A 162 -4.98 11.56 -17.20
C GLU A 162 -4.82 11.47 -15.68
N ILE A 163 -5.68 10.68 -15.02
CA ILE A 163 -5.62 10.41 -13.57
C ILE A 163 -4.69 9.22 -13.32
N LEU A 164 -4.85 8.15 -14.10
CA LEU A 164 -4.09 6.90 -13.94
C LEU A 164 -2.59 7.11 -14.14
N ASN A 165 -2.20 7.89 -15.15
CA ASN A 165 -0.81 8.11 -15.55
C ASN A 165 -0.28 9.49 -15.13
N LYS A 166 -0.93 10.16 -14.17
CA LYS A 166 -0.69 11.58 -13.87
C LYS A 166 0.70 11.87 -13.31
N PRO A 167 1.49 12.78 -13.94
CA PRO A 167 2.50 13.74 -13.44
C PRO A 167 3.11 13.82 -12.02
N GLY A 168 2.52 13.22 -11.01
CA GLY A 168 2.75 13.57 -9.61
C GLY A 168 1.51 13.31 -8.76
N ARG A 169 1.29 14.13 -7.72
CA ARG A 169 0.21 13.90 -6.76
C ARG A 169 -1.18 14.07 -7.40
N LEU A 170 -2.07 13.15 -7.06
CA LEU A 170 -3.50 13.28 -7.34
C LEU A 170 -4.09 14.37 -6.43
N THR A 171 -4.98 15.18 -6.98
CA THR A 171 -5.88 16.05 -6.22
C THR A 171 -6.90 15.21 -5.47
N GLN A 172 -7.58 15.78 -4.47
CA GLN A 172 -8.59 15.03 -3.72
C GLN A 172 -9.71 14.44 -4.59
N LYS A 173 -10.12 15.15 -5.65
CA LYS A 173 -11.15 14.67 -6.59
C LYS A 173 -10.63 13.50 -7.43
N GLU A 174 -9.40 13.62 -7.93
CA GLU A 174 -8.76 12.54 -8.70
C GLU A 174 -8.47 11.31 -7.82
N TYR A 175 -8.08 11.53 -6.56
CA TYR A 175 -7.87 10.46 -5.60
C TYR A 175 -9.17 9.73 -5.26
N LYS A 176 -10.27 10.45 -4.98
CA LYS A 176 -11.60 9.84 -4.79
C LYS A 176 -12.01 9.02 -6.02
N ARG A 177 -11.76 9.53 -7.23
CA ARG A 177 -12.02 8.78 -8.46
C ARG A 177 -11.15 7.52 -8.57
N MET A 178 -9.88 7.59 -8.19
CA MET A 178 -9.00 6.42 -8.15
C MET A 178 -9.49 5.37 -7.14
N GLN A 179 -9.98 5.78 -5.96
CA GLN A 179 -10.51 4.87 -4.92
C GLN A 179 -11.77 4.08 -5.35
N GLU A 180 -12.39 4.42 -6.48
CA GLU A 180 -13.54 3.69 -7.00
C GLU A 180 -13.14 2.38 -7.72
N HIS A 181 -11.87 2.19 -8.09
CA HIS A 181 -11.44 1.03 -8.88
C HIS A 181 -11.76 -0.33 -8.24
N PRO A 182 -11.69 -0.56 -6.90
CA PRO A 182 -12.02 -1.87 -6.33
C PRO A 182 -13.51 -2.18 -6.49
N VAL A 183 -14.36 -1.16 -6.34
CA VAL A 183 -15.81 -1.27 -6.56
C VAL A 183 -16.09 -1.56 -8.03
N ILE A 184 -15.42 -0.88 -8.95
CA ILE A 184 -15.57 -1.14 -10.38
C ILE A 184 -15.09 -2.55 -10.74
N SER A 185 -13.94 -3.01 -10.22
CA SER A 185 -13.45 -4.38 -10.40
C SER A 185 -14.47 -5.39 -9.91
N TYR A 186 -15.05 -5.20 -8.72
CA TYR A 186 -16.11 -6.03 -8.17
C TYR A 186 -17.34 -6.07 -9.08
N GLU A 187 -17.80 -4.91 -9.55
CA GLU A 187 -18.98 -4.79 -10.42
C GLU A 187 -18.81 -5.53 -11.74
N LEU A 188 -17.59 -5.62 -12.27
CA LEU A 188 -17.28 -6.40 -13.48
C LEU A 188 -17.41 -7.91 -13.27
N ILE A 189 -17.21 -8.40 -12.05
CA ILE A 189 -17.13 -9.83 -11.73
C ILE A 189 -18.28 -10.35 -10.86
N LYS A 190 -19.13 -9.48 -10.30
CA LYS A 190 -20.12 -9.86 -9.28
C LYS A 190 -21.14 -10.91 -9.77
N ASP A 191 -21.54 -10.83 -11.04
CA ASP A 191 -22.56 -11.71 -11.64
C ASP A 191 -21.97 -13.02 -12.19
N ARG A 192 -20.65 -13.21 -12.09
CA ARG A 192 -19.97 -14.45 -12.49
C ARG A 192 -20.18 -15.54 -11.44
N PHE A 193 -21.02 -16.54 -11.73
CA PHE A 193 -21.32 -17.65 -10.81
C PHE A 193 -20.16 -18.64 -10.64
N ASP A 194 -19.24 -18.65 -11.59
CA ASP A 194 -18.04 -19.48 -11.59
C ASP A 194 -16.91 -18.92 -10.71
N LEU A 195 -17.03 -17.67 -10.24
CA LEU A 195 -16.11 -17.06 -9.29
C LEU A 195 -16.64 -17.18 -7.85
N SER A 196 -15.78 -17.64 -6.94
CA SER A 196 -16.14 -17.79 -5.53
C SER A 196 -16.37 -16.43 -4.86
N ALA A 197 -17.13 -16.42 -3.77
CA ALA A 197 -17.35 -15.22 -2.97
C ALA A 197 -16.02 -14.66 -2.41
N GLN A 198 -15.06 -15.52 -2.09
CA GLN A 198 -13.74 -15.11 -1.58
C GLN A 198 -12.97 -14.25 -2.60
N ILE A 199 -13.02 -14.62 -3.89
CA ILE A 199 -12.42 -13.83 -4.97
C ILE A 199 -13.04 -12.44 -5.01
N LYS A 200 -14.38 -12.38 -5.05
CA LYS A 200 -15.12 -11.12 -5.17
C LYS A 200 -14.87 -10.19 -3.98
N VAL A 201 -14.86 -10.74 -2.78
CA VAL A 201 -14.59 -9.98 -1.54
C VAL A 201 -13.15 -9.46 -1.53
N ALA A 202 -12.17 -10.28 -1.87
CA ALA A 202 -10.77 -9.85 -1.92
C ALA A 202 -10.57 -8.74 -2.95
N VAL A 203 -11.14 -8.87 -4.16
CA VAL A 203 -11.11 -7.82 -5.19
C VAL A 203 -11.76 -6.52 -4.70
N LEU A 204 -12.86 -6.58 -3.97
CA LEU A 204 -13.54 -5.37 -3.47
C LEU A 204 -12.77 -4.69 -2.33
N PHE A 205 -12.13 -5.46 -1.45
CA PHE A 205 -11.57 -4.99 -0.18
C PHE A 205 -10.04 -5.00 -0.11
N HIS A 206 -9.32 -5.18 -1.22
CA HIS A 206 -7.86 -5.22 -1.20
C HIS A 206 -7.16 -3.91 -0.78
N HIS A 207 -7.89 -2.81 -0.57
CA HIS A 207 -7.39 -1.57 0.04
C HIS A 207 -7.90 -1.34 1.48
N GLU A 208 -8.54 -2.34 2.08
CA GLU A 208 -8.97 -2.28 3.48
C GLU A 208 -7.78 -2.52 4.41
N ASN A 209 -7.49 -1.55 5.28
CA ASN A 209 -6.48 -1.68 6.32
C ASN A 209 -7.04 -2.47 7.51
N VAL A 210 -6.19 -3.18 8.25
CA VAL A 210 -6.60 -3.97 9.42
C VAL A 210 -7.32 -3.15 10.50
N ASP A 211 -6.98 -1.88 10.66
CA ASP A 211 -7.62 -0.95 11.60
C ASP A 211 -8.91 -0.29 11.08
N GLY A 212 -9.33 -0.62 9.85
CA GLY A 212 -10.53 -0.08 9.22
C GLY A 212 -10.37 1.33 8.63
N THR A 213 -9.14 1.88 8.57
CA THR A 213 -8.88 3.18 7.91
C THR A 213 -8.79 3.09 6.38
N GLY A 214 -8.92 1.88 5.83
CA GLY A 214 -8.91 1.62 4.40
C GLY A 214 -10.22 1.96 3.70
N TYR A 215 -10.33 1.52 2.45
CA TYR A 215 -11.49 1.78 1.59
C TYR A 215 -11.82 0.54 0.75
N PRO A 216 -13.05 0.42 0.20
CA PRO A 216 -14.15 1.39 0.16
C PRO A 216 -15.02 1.53 1.41
N ASN A 217 -15.04 0.53 2.30
CA ASN A 217 -16.04 0.38 3.36
C ASN A 217 -15.50 0.55 4.78
N GLY A 218 -14.17 0.54 4.99
CA GLY A 218 -13.55 0.66 6.31
C GLY A 218 -13.73 -0.61 7.14
N VAL A 219 -13.54 -1.77 6.52
CA VAL A 219 -13.79 -3.09 7.12
C VAL A 219 -12.66 -3.45 8.08
N MET A 220 -12.99 -3.80 9.32
CA MET A 220 -12.00 -4.17 10.33
C MET A 220 -11.31 -5.50 9.97
N GLY A 221 -10.05 -5.67 10.34
CA GLY A 221 -9.27 -6.87 10.04
C GLY A 221 -9.87 -8.20 10.57
N GLU A 222 -10.74 -8.16 11.58
CA GLU A 222 -11.49 -9.33 12.07
C GLU A 222 -12.61 -9.77 11.09
N GLU A 223 -13.11 -8.86 10.27
CA GLU A 223 -14.17 -9.08 9.28
C GLU A 223 -13.61 -9.36 7.88
N GLN A 224 -12.32 -9.11 7.67
CA GLN A 224 -11.63 -9.36 6.42
C GLN A 224 -11.30 -10.85 6.23
N THR A 225 -11.44 -11.34 5.01
CA THR A 225 -11.01 -12.70 4.66
C THR A 225 -9.49 -12.80 4.60
N LEU A 226 -8.95 -14.00 4.79
CA LEU A 226 -7.51 -14.24 4.62
C LEU A 226 -7.04 -13.83 3.21
N PHE A 227 -7.87 -14.05 2.17
CA PHE A 227 -7.56 -13.62 0.81
C PHE A 227 -7.37 -12.10 0.70
N THR A 228 -8.25 -11.34 1.36
CA THR A 228 -8.17 -9.87 1.38
C THR A 228 -6.86 -9.42 2.02
N LYS A 229 -6.50 -10.03 3.16
CA LYS A 229 -5.26 -9.71 3.90
C LYS A 229 -4.00 -10.03 3.11
N ILE A 230 -3.95 -11.22 2.47
CA ILE A 230 -2.82 -11.61 1.63
C ILE A 230 -2.70 -10.68 0.42
N LEU A 231 -3.81 -10.45 -0.29
CA LEU A 231 -3.84 -9.59 -1.47
C LEU A 231 -3.43 -8.15 -1.15
N HIS A 232 -3.92 -7.59 -0.04
CA HIS A 232 -3.56 -6.24 0.41
C HIS A 232 -2.06 -6.10 0.67
N ALA A 233 -1.46 -7.03 1.41
CA ALA A 233 -0.03 -7.00 1.69
C ALA A 233 0.83 -7.18 0.41
N ALA A 234 0.42 -8.10 -0.47
CA ALA A 234 1.11 -8.34 -1.74
C ALA A 234 1.03 -7.15 -2.70
N ASP A 235 -0.15 -6.54 -2.85
CA ASP A 235 -0.38 -5.34 -3.67
C ASP A 235 0.51 -4.19 -3.19
N VAL A 236 0.45 -3.88 -1.89
CA VAL A 236 1.24 -2.77 -1.33
C VAL A 236 2.74 -3.02 -1.48
N TYR A 237 3.21 -4.25 -1.25
CA TYR A 237 4.62 -4.56 -1.42
C TYR A 237 5.08 -4.38 -2.87
N ASP A 238 4.36 -4.95 -3.85
CA ASP A 238 4.72 -4.77 -5.27
C ASP A 238 4.67 -3.29 -5.65
N ALA A 239 3.67 -2.56 -5.18
CA ALA A 239 3.55 -1.12 -5.39
C ALA A 239 4.75 -0.31 -4.86
N LEU A 240 5.41 -0.75 -3.77
CA LEU A 240 6.59 -0.10 -3.19
C LEU A 240 7.87 -0.42 -3.97
N VAL A 241 8.05 -1.66 -4.41
CA VAL A 241 9.29 -2.11 -5.06
C VAL A 241 9.27 -1.90 -6.58
N SER A 242 8.12 -1.67 -7.18
CA SER A 242 7.98 -1.43 -8.62
C SER A 242 8.18 0.05 -9.00
N LYS A 243 8.84 0.31 -10.13
CA LYS A 243 9.13 1.67 -10.63
C LYS A 243 7.84 2.41 -11.02
N ARG A 244 7.62 3.62 -10.50
CA ARG A 244 6.49 4.48 -10.86
C ARG A 244 6.99 5.79 -11.48
N PRO A 245 6.21 6.47 -12.34
CA PRO A 245 6.68 7.68 -13.03
C PRO A 245 7.09 8.86 -12.11
N TYR A 246 6.74 8.84 -10.82
CA TYR A 246 7.01 9.90 -9.83
C TYR A 246 7.74 9.46 -8.58
N LYS A 247 8.16 8.19 -8.50
CA LYS A 247 8.76 7.65 -7.28
C LYS A 247 9.79 6.59 -7.63
N GLU A 248 10.99 6.77 -7.10
CA GLU A 248 12.00 5.72 -7.12
C GLU A 248 11.51 4.51 -6.31
N PRO A 249 11.70 3.29 -6.83
CA PRO A 249 11.31 2.08 -6.13
C PRO A 249 12.09 1.91 -4.83
N TYR A 250 11.42 1.35 -3.83
CA TYR A 250 12.01 0.97 -2.55
C TYR A 250 12.90 -0.24 -2.79
N ALA A 251 14.02 -0.33 -2.07
CA ALA A 251 14.70 -1.60 -1.96
C ALA A 251 13.76 -2.62 -1.25
N PRO A 252 13.81 -3.92 -1.58
CA PRO A 252 12.99 -4.94 -0.92
C PRO A 252 13.06 -4.89 0.62
N CYS A 253 14.24 -4.62 1.17
CA CYS A 253 14.42 -4.44 2.62
C CYS A 253 13.67 -3.22 3.19
N GLU A 254 13.61 -2.10 2.47
CA GLU A 254 12.85 -0.90 2.90
C GLU A 254 11.33 -1.15 2.82
N ALA A 255 10.88 -1.85 1.78
CA ALA A 255 9.47 -2.27 1.66
C ALA A 255 9.08 -3.21 2.80
N ALA A 256 9.96 -4.14 3.17
CA ALA A 256 9.78 -4.99 4.33
C ALA A 256 9.70 -4.20 5.65
N GLU A 257 10.57 -3.20 5.86
CA GLU A 257 10.49 -2.32 7.03
C GLU A 257 9.15 -1.57 7.10
N TYR A 258 8.66 -1.08 5.96
CA TYR A 258 7.35 -0.44 5.89
C TYR A 258 6.21 -1.40 6.29
N LEU A 259 6.19 -2.62 5.75
CA LEU A 259 5.21 -3.64 6.10
C LEU A 259 5.28 -3.99 7.59
N MET A 260 6.48 -4.21 8.13
CA MET A 260 6.69 -4.50 9.55
C MET A 260 6.18 -3.38 10.46
N GLY A 261 6.43 -2.11 10.07
CA GLY A 261 5.96 -0.95 10.81
C GLY A 261 4.44 -0.76 10.76
N GLY A 262 3.77 -1.33 9.75
CA GLY A 262 2.32 -1.28 9.57
C GLY A 262 1.55 -2.47 10.17
N CYS A 263 2.22 -3.46 10.76
CA CYS A 263 1.58 -4.65 11.33
C CYS A 263 0.56 -4.29 12.42
N GLY A 264 -0.66 -4.84 12.31
CA GLY A 264 -1.76 -4.61 13.25
C GLY A 264 -2.49 -3.28 13.07
N ILE A 265 -2.06 -2.46 12.10
CA ILE A 265 -2.70 -1.19 11.72
C ILE A 265 -3.13 -1.30 10.26
N LEU A 266 -2.16 -1.43 9.35
CA LEU A 266 -2.40 -1.58 7.93
C LEU A 266 -2.51 -3.06 7.55
N PHE A 267 -1.56 -3.87 8.02
CA PHE A 267 -1.38 -5.24 7.56
C PHE A 267 -1.65 -6.27 8.65
N ASP A 268 -2.11 -7.45 8.22
CA ASP A 268 -2.22 -8.60 9.09
C ASP A 268 -0.83 -9.14 9.43
N ARG A 269 -0.58 -9.35 10.73
CA ARG A 269 0.74 -9.73 11.24
C ARG A 269 1.19 -11.09 10.70
N GLU A 270 0.30 -12.08 10.64
CA GLU A 270 0.65 -13.43 10.22
C GLU A 270 1.03 -13.44 8.73
N VAL A 271 0.26 -12.71 7.91
CA VAL A 271 0.55 -12.52 6.49
C VAL A 271 1.92 -11.88 6.28
N VAL A 272 2.23 -10.78 6.98
CA VAL A 272 3.54 -10.12 6.86
C VAL A 272 4.67 -11.03 7.34
N GLU A 273 4.48 -11.78 8.42
CA GLU A 273 5.48 -12.72 8.92
C GLU A 273 5.80 -13.82 7.90
N VAL A 274 4.78 -14.38 7.25
CA VAL A 274 4.95 -15.37 6.17
C VAL A 274 5.65 -14.74 4.97
N MET A 275 5.21 -13.55 4.57
CA MET A 275 5.78 -12.81 3.45
C MET A 275 7.29 -12.55 3.63
N LEU A 276 7.71 -12.16 4.84
CA LEU A 276 9.12 -11.90 5.14
C LEU A 276 9.98 -13.17 5.15
N ARG A 277 9.37 -14.34 5.40
CA ARG A 277 10.05 -15.64 5.32
C ARG A 277 10.13 -16.18 3.90
N SER A 278 9.15 -15.84 3.07
CA SER A 278 9.00 -16.42 1.73
C SER A 278 9.59 -15.56 0.61
N ILE A 279 9.71 -14.25 0.82
CA ILE A 279 10.23 -13.31 -0.16
C ILE A 279 11.65 -12.88 0.21
N PRO A 280 12.65 -13.14 -0.66
CA PRO A 280 14.01 -12.64 -0.48
C PRO A 280 14.09 -11.12 -0.40
N LEU A 281 14.63 -10.62 0.72
CA LEU A 281 14.93 -9.19 0.89
C LEU A 281 16.24 -8.79 0.20
N TYR A 282 17.09 -9.78 -0.05
CA TYR A 282 18.35 -9.65 -0.74
C TYR A 282 18.37 -10.67 -1.90
N PRO A 283 18.00 -10.25 -3.12
CA PRO A 283 17.99 -11.14 -4.27
C PRO A 283 19.37 -11.75 -4.53
N LYS A 284 19.42 -13.06 -4.82
CA LYS A 284 20.68 -13.74 -5.17
C LYS A 284 21.36 -13.07 -6.35
N GLY A 285 22.69 -13.09 -6.33
CA GLY A 285 23.51 -12.45 -7.36
C GLY A 285 23.64 -10.93 -7.21
N THR A 286 22.95 -10.29 -6.25
CA THR A 286 23.11 -8.84 -6.01
C THR A 286 24.41 -8.56 -5.24
N GLU A 287 25.16 -7.54 -5.63
CA GLU A 287 26.32 -7.06 -4.88
C GLU A 287 25.89 -6.19 -3.70
N VAL A 288 26.50 -6.41 -2.53
CA VAL A 288 26.21 -5.71 -1.28
C VAL A 288 27.50 -5.27 -0.58
N GLU A 289 27.44 -4.14 0.10
CA GLU A 289 28.49 -3.70 1.02
C GLU A 289 28.11 -4.06 2.45
N LEU A 290 29.08 -4.52 3.23
CA LEU A 290 28.92 -4.87 4.63
C LEU A 290 29.38 -3.74 5.53
N SER A 291 28.86 -3.68 6.76
CA SER A 291 29.14 -2.61 7.73
C SER A 291 30.59 -2.53 8.19
N ASP A 292 31.41 -3.53 7.87
CA ASP A 292 32.85 -3.56 8.13
C ASP A 292 33.71 -3.20 6.90
N GLY A 293 33.08 -2.73 5.83
CA GLY A 293 33.71 -2.26 4.59
C GLY A 293 34.01 -3.36 3.57
N ARG A 294 33.69 -4.63 3.87
CA ARG A 294 33.80 -5.71 2.89
C ARG A 294 32.66 -5.62 1.86
N VAL A 295 32.93 -6.12 0.66
CA VAL A 295 31.95 -6.23 -0.44
C VAL A 295 31.80 -7.69 -0.81
N GLY A 296 30.58 -8.09 -1.16
CA GLY A 296 30.29 -9.44 -1.61
C GLY A 296 28.99 -9.54 -2.39
N VAL A 297 28.73 -10.72 -2.93
CA VAL A 297 27.53 -11.04 -3.69
C VAL A 297 26.63 -11.93 -2.85
N ILE A 298 25.33 -11.67 -2.84
CA ILE A 298 24.35 -12.54 -2.17
C ILE A 298 24.38 -13.92 -2.84
N LYS A 299 24.81 -14.93 -2.09
CA LYS A 299 24.88 -16.30 -2.56
C LYS A 299 23.56 -17.01 -2.34
N GLU A 300 23.01 -16.88 -1.13
CA GLU A 300 21.82 -17.62 -0.72
C GLU A 300 21.12 -16.89 0.42
N ASN A 301 19.79 -16.96 0.45
CA ASN A 301 18.98 -16.46 1.56
C ASN A 301 18.83 -17.58 2.60
N ALA A 302 19.27 -17.33 3.84
CA ALA A 302 19.37 -18.37 4.86
C ALA A 302 18.00 -18.70 5.48
N ASP A 303 17.28 -19.68 4.91
CA ASP A 303 16.02 -20.25 5.41
C ASP A 303 15.09 -19.21 6.10
N ALA A 304 14.71 -19.39 7.37
CA ALA A 304 13.79 -18.52 8.11
C ALA A 304 14.34 -17.11 8.39
N HIS A 305 15.53 -16.76 7.88
CA HIS A 305 16.28 -15.54 8.14
C HIS A 305 16.68 -14.82 6.85
N ASN A 306 15.70 -14.47 6.00
CA ASN A 306 15.89 -13.61 4.82
C ASN A 306 16.56 -12.25 5.12
N LEU A 307 16.61 -11.83 6.37
CA LEU A 307 17.33 -10.62 6.82
C LEU A 307 18.85 -10.81 6.93
N ARG A 308 19.34 -12.05 6.99
CA ARG A 308 20.76 -12.38 7.19
C ARG A 308 21.22 -13.46 6.20
N PRO A 309 21.39 -13.10 4.92
CA PRO A 309 21.77 -14.04 3.87
C PRO A 309 23.23 -14.50 3.99
N ILE A 310 23.55 -15.53 3.22
CA ILE A 310 24.91 -16.00 2.97
C ILE A 310 25.52 -15.14 1.85
N VAL A 311 26.67 -14.54 2.11
CA VAL A 311 27.37 -13.62 1.20
C VAL A 311 28.68 -14.25 0.72
N ARG A 312 28.92 -14.24 -0.59
CA ARG A 312 30.21 -14.57 -1.21
C ARG A 312 31.07 -13.31 -1.30
N LEU A 313 32.16 -13.24 -0.55
CA LEU A 313 33.10 -12.12 -0.61
C LEU A 313 33.93 -12.16 -1.90
N LEU A 314 34.49 -11.01 -2.29
CA LEU A 314 35.30 -10.88 -3.52
C LEU A 314 36.58 -11.75 -3.53
N ASP A 315 37.06 -12.19 -2.37
CA ASP A 315 38.17 -13.14 -2.26
C ASP A 315 37.76 -14.61 -2.44
N GLY A 316 36.48 -14.86 -2.72
CA GLY A 316 35.88 -16.18 -2.91
C GLY A 316 35.42 -16.85 -1.61
N THR A 317 35.68 -16.27 -0.43
CA THR A 317 35.20 -16.83 0.84
C THR A 317 33.69 -16.63 1.00
N THR A 318 33.04 -17.53 1.75
CA THR A 318 31.60 -17.43 2.04
C THR A 318 31.41 -17.00 3.49
N LEU A 319 30.51 -16.05 3.72
CA LEU A 319 30.18 -15.48 5.00
C LEU A 319 28.68 -15.67 5.27
N ASP A 320 28.33 -16.53 6.23
CA ASP A 320 26.95 -16.65 6.70
C ASP A 320 26.67 -15.54 7.72
N LEU A 321 25.77 -14.61 7.40
CA LEU A 321 25.44 -13.50 8.31
C LEU A 321 24.56 -13.94 9.50
N SER A 322 23.97 -15.13 9.46
CA SER A 322 23.21 -15.71 10.56
C SER A 322 24.11 -16.33 11.65
N ASP A 323 25.37 -16.61 11.31
CA ASP A 323 26.34 -17.14 12.27
C ASP A 323 26.57 -16.16 13.43
N ARG A 324 26.66 -16.70 14.64
CA ARG A 324 26.85 -15.92 15.87
C ARG A 324 28.10 -15.02 15.81
N ALA A 325 29.14 -15.45 15.10
CA ALA A 325 30.37 -14.67 14.91
C ALA A 325 30.16 -13.42 14.03
N ASN A 326 29.13 -13.41 13.18
CA ASN A 326 28.87 -12.39 12.18
C ASN A 326 27.67 -11.50 12.51
N MET A 327 27.02 -11.69 13.67
CA MET A 327 25.83 -10.94 14.10
C MET A 327 26.02 -9.42 14.19
N SER A 328 27.27 -8.95 14.38
CA SER A 328 27.59 -7.52 14.38
C SER A 328 27.76 -6.92 12.98
N ILE A 329 27.75 -7.74 11.93
CA ILE A 329 27.95 -7.30 10.55
C ILE A 329 26.60 -7.16 9.88
N ALA A 330 26.25 -5.95 9.44
CA ALA A 330 25.02 -5.67 8.70
C ALA A 330 25.31 -5.45 7.22
N ILE A 331 24.33 -5.72 6.36
CA ILE A 331 24.33 -5.24 4.98
C ILE A 331 23.99 -3.76 4.99
N LEU A 332 24.82 -2.95 4.35
CA LEU A 332 24.58 -1.53 4.20
C LEU A 332 23.53 -1.27 3.11
N PRO A 333 22.74 -0.19 3.22
CA PRO A 333 21.87 0.24 2.14
C PRO A 333 22.67 0.47 0.84
N PRO A 334 22.08 0.22 -0.34
CA PRO A 334 22.76 0.39 -1.63
C PRO A 334 23.41 1.78 -1.80
N LYS A 335 24.66 1.82 -2.29
CA LYS A 335 25.37 3.07 -2.59
C LYS A 335 24.60 3.87 -3.67
N GLY A 336 24.45 5.18 -3.45
CA GLY A 336 23.65 6.06 -4.32
C GLY A 336 22.24 6.38 -3.80
N LYS A 337 21.81 5.74 -2.71
CA LYS A 337 20.56 6.06 -1.98
C LYS A 337 20.77 6.54 -0.53
N GLN A 338 22.01 6.94 -0.18
CA GLN A 338 22.24 7.74 1.03
C GLN A 338 22.05 9.23 0.73
N GLU A 339 20.80 9.64 0.61
CA GLU A 339 20.17 10.36 1.70
C GLU A 339 18.74 9.77 1.74
N VAL A 340 18.20 9.46 2.92
CA VAL A 340 16.79 9.81 3.13
C VAL A 340 16.81 11.29 2.83
N SER A 341 16.49 11.68 1.58
CA SER A 341 16.70 13.05 1.18
C SER A 341 16.03 13.87 2.26
N THR A 342 16.68 14.91 2.72
CA THR A 342 15.98 15.85 3.59
C THR A 342 14.70 16.34 2.90
N SER A 343 14.60 16.20 1.56
CA SER A 343 13.36 16.26 0.79
C SER A 343 12.38 15.12 1.04
N SER A 344 12.75 13.85 1.27
CA SER A 344 11.81 12.75 1.57
C SER A 344 11.37 12.76 3.03
N GLU A 345 12.21 13.24 3.95
CA GLU A 345 11.79 13.49 5.33
C GLU A 345 11.00 14.80 5.44
N ALA A 346 11.34 15.83 4.67
CA ALA A 346 10.53 17.04 4.51
C ALA A 346 9.28 16.76 3.69
N GLU A 347 9.26 15.84 2.72
CA GLU A 347 8.09 15.39 1.96
C GLU A 347 7.24 14.46 2.81
N ARG A 348 7.82 13.66 3.72
CA ARG A 348 7.10 12.89 4.75
C ARG A 348 6.54 13.80 5.83
N LYS A 349 7.24 14.88 6.20
CA LYS A 349 6.76 15.98 7.05
C LYS A 349 5.82 16.93 6.30
N GLU A 350 5.88 17.06 4.97
CA GLU A 350 5.03 17.87 4.08
C GLU A 350 3.80 17.13 3.60
N MET A 351 3.85 15.80 3.49
CA MET A 351 2.69 14.91 3.38
C MET A 351 1.80 15.02 4.62
N ILE A 352 2.37 15.46 5.76
CA ILE A 352 1.64 15.82 6.97
C ILE A 352 1.29 17.32 7.02
N LYS A 353 2.00 18.21 6.31
CA LYS A 353 1.93 19.68 6.52
C LYS A 353 1.02 20.49 5.61
N HIS A 354 0.33 19.91 4.63
CA HIS A 354 -0.66 20.66 3.84
C HIS A 354 -2.03 19.98 3.76
N GLN A 355 -2.42 19.23 4.80
CA GLN A 355 -3.82 19.22 5.18
C GLN A 355 -4.11 20.57 5.83
N ARG A 356 -5.12 21.31 5.35
CA ARG A 356 -5.65 22.46 6.08
C ARG A 356 -5.87 21.99 7.52
N GLU A 357 -5.21 22.63 8.50
CA GLU A 357 -5.35 22.26 9.91
C GLU A 357 -6.81 22.52 10.32
N VAL A 358 -7.65 21.49 10.23
CA VAL A 358 -9.09 21.60 10.48
C VAL A 358 -9.27 21.93 11.96
N HIS A 359 -9.93 23.06 12.21
CA HIS A 359 -10.18 23.58 13.55
C HIS A 359 -11.57 23.17 14.02
N ILE A 360 -11.60 22.37 15.09
CA ILE A 360 -12.85 21.92 15.73
C ILE A 360 -12.96 22.57 17.11
N ILE A 361 -14.13 23.12 17.41
CA ILE A 361 -14.47 23.59 18.76
C ILE A 361 -15.40 22.58 19.42
N ALA A 362 -15.02 22.06 20.58
CA ALA A 362 -15.88 21.22 21.41
C ALA A 362 -16.39 21.99 22.62
N VAL A 363 -17.70 21.96 22.85
CA VAL A 363 -18.39 22.74 23.89
C VAL A 363 -19.25 21.82 24.74
N ASP A 364 -18.90 21.71 26.02
CA ASP A 364 -19.55 20.85 27.00
C ASP A 364 -19.22 21.36 28.41
N ASP A 365 -20.18 21.36 29.33
CA ASP A 365 -19.99 21.89 30.69
C ASP A 365 -19.20 20.93 31.60
N MET A 366 -19.17 19.65 31.26
CA MET A 366 -18.42 18.61 31.96
C MET A 366 -17.01 18.46 31.39
N LYS A 367 -16.00 18.76 32.23
CA LYS A 367 -14.58 18.64 31.87
C LYS A 367 -14.19 17.24 31.38
N THR A 368 -14.83 16.19 31.89
CA THR A 368 -14.56 14.79 31.49
C THR A 368 -14.96 14.51 30.04
N ASN A 369 -16.06 15.10 29.57
CA ASN A 369 -16.53 14.94 28.20
C ASN A 369 -15.62 15.71 27.23
N LEU A 370 -15.25 16.94 27.60
CA LEU A 370 -14.27 17.73 26.86
C LEU A 370 -12.92 17.00 26.72
N GLN A 371 -12.44 16.38 27.81
CA GLN A 371 -11.19 15.62 27.80
C GLN A 371 -11.29 14.38 26.90
N MET A 372 -12.41 13.65 26.96
CA MET A 372 -12.65 12.50 26.09
C MET A 372 -12.65 12.92 24.60
N ILE A 373 -13.37 13.98 24.24
CA ILE A 373 -13.39 14.48 22.85
C ILE A 373 -12.00 14.94 22.42
N TYR A 374 -11.28 15.64 23.30
CA TYR A 374 -9.91 16.06 23.03
C TYR A 374 -8.98 14.87 22.77
N ASP A 375 -9.02 13.85 23.61
CA ASP A 375 -8.18 12.65 23.44
C ASP A 375 -8.54 11.86 22.18
N ILE A 376 -9.79 11.94 21.72
CA ILE A 376 -10.20 11.32 20.46
C ILE A 376 -9.71 12.13 19.24
N LEU A 377 -9.61 13.45 19.32
CA LEU A 377 -9.45 14.31 18.11
C LEU A 377 -8.11 15.05 18.00
N LYS A 378 -7.34 15.17 19.09
CA LYS A 378 -6.13 16.01 19.15
C LYS A 378 -5.03 15.61 18.16
N ASP A 379 -5.01 14.35 17.72
CA ASP A 379 -3.96 13.82 16.84
C ASP A 379 -4.23 14.20 15.37
N ASP A 380 -5.49 14.40 14.99
CA ASP A 380 -5.92 14.65 13.61
C ASP A 380 -6.40 16.10 13.38
N TYR A 381 -6.81 16.79 14.46
CA TYR A 381 -7.47 18.09 14.39
C TYR A 381 -6.90 19.08 15.40
N LYS A 382 -6.99 20.37 15.07
CA LYS A 382 -6.82 21.42 16.07
C LYS A 382 -8.09 21.53 16.89
N VAL A 383 -8.03 21.18 18.17
CA VAL A 383 -9.21 21.16 19.04
C VAL A 383 -9.17 22.30 20.05
N THR A 384 -10.25 23.08 20.13
CA THR A 384 -10.46 24.10 21.18
C THR A 384 -11.61 23.68 22.08
N LEU A 385 -11.39 23.69 23.40
CA LEU A 385 -12.35 23.24 24.39
C LEU A 385 -12.98 24.44 25.11
N LEU A 386 -14.31 24.52 25.12
CA LEU A 386 -15.07 25.56 25.81
C LEU A 386 -16.10 24.92 26.75
N LYS A 387 -16.40 25.60 27.86
CA LYS A 387 -17.24 25.05 28.93
C LYS A 387 -18.69 25.51 28.93
N SER A 388 -19.06 26.39 27.99
CA SER A 388 -20.44 26.88 27.90
C SER A 388 -20.73 27.55 26.55
N GLY A 389 -22.02 27.61 26.19
CA GLY A 389 -22.49 28.36 25.02
C GLY A 389 -22.08 29.85 25.06
N ALA A 390 -22.09 30.48 26.25
CA ALA A 390 -21.64 31.87 26.39
C ALA A 390 -20.14 32.05 26.06
N GLN A 391 -19.30 31.07 26.39
CA GLN A 391 -17.88 31.09 25.99
C GLN A 391 -17.73 30.91 24.48
N LEU A 392 -18.55 30.04 23.86
CA LEU A 392 -18.56 29.85 22.41
C LEU A 392 -18.86 31.15 21.68
N ILE A 393 -19.94 31.85 22.02
CA ILE A 393 -20.30 33.12 21.36
C ILE A 393 -19.17 34.15 21.50
N LYS A 394 -18.65 34.34 22.72
CA LYS A 394 -17.55 35.29 22.99
C LYS A 394 -16.25 34.92 22.27
N TYR A 395 -16.00 33.63 22.04
CA TYR A 395 -14.86 33.15 21.28
C TYR A 395 -15.01 33.51 19.79
N LEU A 396 -16.18 33.25 19.21
CA LEU A 396 -16.47 33.52 17.79
C LEU A 396 -16.52 35.02 17.46
N GLU A 397 -16.85 35.89 18.41
CA GLU A 397 -16.75 37.34 18.24
C GLU A 397 -15.32 37.85 18.03
N LYS A 398 -14.32 37.09 18.49
CA LYS A 398 -12.92 37.55 18.61
C LYS A 398 -11.92 36.74 17.78
N ASN A 399 -12.33 35.60 17.24
CA ASN A 399 -11.46 34.66 16.56
C ASN A 399 -12.08 34.22 15.23
N PRO A 400 -11.26 33.72 14.28
CA PRO A 400 -11.77 33.08 13.09
C PRO A 400 -12.75 31.95 13.41
N TYR A 401 -13.73 31.75 12.52
CA TYR A 401 -14.69 30.68 12.64
C TYR A 401 -14.02 29.31 12.43
N PRO A 402 -14.41 28.29 13.23
CA PRO A 402 -13.90 26.94 13.07
C PRO A 402 -14.54 26.24 11.87
N ASP A 403 -13.97 25.11 11.49
CA ASP A 403 -14.50 24.24 10.42
C ASP A 403 -15.66 23.36 10.91
N LEU A 404 -15.75 23.11 12.23
CA LEU A 404 -16.85 22.38 12.87
C LEU A 404 -17.01 22.74 14.34
N ILE A 405 -18.25 22.79 14.82
CA ILE A 405 -18.57 22.91 16.25
C ILE A 405 -19.26 21.64 16.75
N LEU A 406 -18.66 20.99 17.76
CA LEU A 406 -19.27 19.93 18.55
C LEU A 406 -19.93 20.56 19.78
N LEU A 407 -21.23 20.39 19.91
CA LEU A 407 -22.02 21.12 20.90
C LEU A 407 -22.85 20.18 21.76
N ASP A 408 -22.63 20.20 23.06
CA ASP A 408 -23.56 19.56 23.99
C ASP A 408 -24.89 20.32 24.01
N ILE A 409 -25.98 19.57 24.15
CA ILE A 409 -27.34 20.13 24.25
C ILE A 409 -27.60 20.55 25.69
N ASP A 410 -27.27 19.71 26.65
CA ASP A 410 -27.65 19.88 28.05
C ASP A 410 -26.59 20.68 28.81
N MET A 411 -26.55 21.99 28.61
CA MET A 411 -25.63 22.90 29.30
C MET A 411 -26.36 23.92 30.19
N PRO A 412 -25.79 24.32 31.34
CA PRO A 412 -26.39 25.31 32.23
C PRO A 412 -26.33 26.73 31.65
N GLN A 413 -27.31 27.56 32.04
CA GLN A 413 -27.50 28.97 31.64
C GLN A 413 -27.91 29.17 30.18
N MET A 414 -27.13 28.62 29.24
CA MET A 414 -27.41 28.64 27.81
C MET A 414 -27.25 27.22 27.29
N ASP A 415 -28.37 26.62 26.90
CA ASP A 415 -28.39 25.28 26.32
C ASP A 415 -27.79 25.27 24.90
N GLY A 416 -27.45 24.07 24.42
CA GLY A 416 -26.82 23.91 23.10
C GLY A 416 -27.71 24.36 21.94
N ILE A 417 -29.03 24.29 22.09
CA ILE A 417 -29.98 24.69 21.04
C ILE A 417 -30.00 26.22 20.90
N GLU A 418 -30.03 26.94 22.03
CA GLU A 418 -29.93 28.39 22.07
C GLU A 418 -28.57 28.87 21.55
N ALA A 419 -27.49 28.20 21.95
CA ALA A 419 -26.15 28.50 21.46
C ALA A 419 -26.05 28.28 19.93
N ALA A 420 -26.58 27.17 19.40
CA ALA A 420 -26.58 26.89 17.97
C ALA A 420 -27.32 27.96 17.15
N LYS A 421 -28.50 28.42 17.60
CA LYS A 421 -29.25 29.50 16.95
C LYS A 421 -28.41 30.77 16.82
N ARG A 422 -27.77 31.20 17.91
CA ARG A 422 -26.91 32.39 17.92
C ARG A 422 -25.70 32.23 17.00
N VAL A 423 -25.07 31.04 17.00
CA VAL A 423 -23.95 30.74 16.09
C VAL A 423 -24.41 30.82 14.64
N MET A 424 -25.55 30.24 14.29
CA MET A 424 -26.05 30.27 12.92
C MET A 424 -26.39 31.69 12.46
N ASP A 425 -27.00 32.50 13.33
CA ASP A 425 -27.25 33.93 13.04
C ASP A 425 -25.93 34.70 12.83
N MET A 426 -24.93 34.48 13.68
CA MET A 426 -23.61 35.15 13.62
C MET A 426 -22.79 34.74 12.39
N THR A 427 -22.84 33.46 12.05
CA THR A 427 -22.06 32.86 10.96
C THR A 427 -22.81 32.87 9.63
N LYS A 428 -24.10 33.24 9.62
CA LYS A 428 -25.01 33.09 8.46
C LYS A 428 -25.04 31.65 7.93
N GLU A 429 -25.12 30.69 8.85
CA GLU A 429 -25.11 29.26 8.53
C GLU A 429 -23.88 28.85 7.71
N SER A 430 -22.70 29.44 7.99
CA SER A 430 -21.43 29.09 7.32
C SER A 430 -20.51 28.21 8.17
N VAL A 431 -20.94 27.79 9.36
CA VAL A 431 -20.21 26.84 10.19
C VAL A 431 -21.13 25.66 10.51
N PRO A 432 -20.74 24.41 10.20
CA PRO A 432 -21.53 23.25 10.56
C PRO A 432 -21.51 23.04 12.08
N ILE A 433 -22.65 22.63 12.62
CA ILE A 433 -22.82 22.27 14.03
C ILE A 433 -23.23 20.80 14.11
N MET A 434 -22.53 20.04 14.96
CA MET A 434 -22.85 18.66 15.30
C MET A 434 -23.18 18.58 16.79
N PHE A 435 -24.38 18.11 17.11
CA PHE A 435 -24.77 17.95 18.52
C PHE A 435 -24.20 16.67 19.13
N VAL A 436 -23.84 16.74 20.41
CA VAL A 436 -23.36 15.60 21.20
C VAL A 436 -24.21 15.49 22.46
N SER A 437 -25.14 14.53 22.55
CA SER A 437 -26.12 14.48 23.66
C SER A 437 -26.13 13.13 24.38
N ALA A 438 -26.47 13.13 25.68
CA ALA A 438 -26.70 11.92 26.47
C ALA A 438 -28.12 11.32 26.30
N LEU A 439 -29.09 12.12 25.84
CA LEU A 439 -30.47 11.69 25.65
C LEU A 439 -30.99 12.19 24.30
N CYS A 440 -31.61 11.29 23.53
CA CYS A 440 -32.22 11.62 22.25
C CYS A 440 -33.74 11.50 22.39
N ASP A 441 -34.41 12.56 22.86
CA ASP A 441 -35.86 12.61 22.88
C ASP A 441 -36.42 13.14 21.55
N THR A 442 -37.67 12.83 21.24
CA THR A 442 -38.29 13.18 19.95
C THR A 442 -38.35 14.70 19.72
N LYS A 443 -38.41 15.49 20.80
CA LYS A 443 -38.44 16.95 20.74
C LYS A 443 -37.08 17.53 20.32
N THR A 444 -35.99 16.98 20.82
CA THR A 444 -34.62 17.39 20.46
C THR A 444 -34.32 17.07 19.00
N ILE A 445 -34.72 15.89 18.51
CA ILE A 445 -34.57 15.52 17.09
C ILE A 445 -35.35 16.48 16.17
N MET A 446 -36.56 16.88 16.57
CA MET A 446 -37.36 17.85 15.82
C MET A 446 -36.71 19.24 15.81
N ALA A 447 -36.20 19.71 16.95
CA ALA A 447 -35.47 20.97 17.03
C ALA A 447 -34.19 20.97 16.16
N CYS A 448 -33.46 19.85 16.09
CA CYS A 448 -32.31 19.70 15.22
C CYS A 448 -32.69 19.77 13.73
N LYS A 449 -33.81 19.15 13.32
CA LYS A 449 -34.31 19.23 11.93
C LYS A 449 -34.68 20.64 11.51
N ASP A 450 -35.27 21.42 12.41
CA ASP A 450 -35.66 22.80 12.16
C ASP A 450 -34.45 23.75 12.08
N LEU A 451 -33.30 23.35 12.63
CA LEU A 451 -32.08 24.16 12.76
C LEU A 451 -31.00 23.87 11.70
N ASN A 452 -31.31 23.13 10.62
CA ASN A 452 -30.36 22.82 9.53
C ASN A 452 -28.96 22.35 10.01
N VAL A 453 -28.89 21.66 11.15
CA VAL A 453 -27.62 21.22 11.73
C VAL A 453 -27.02 20.04 10.95
N ALA A 454 -25.69 19.92 10.99
CA ALA A 454 -24.95 19.00 10.13
C ALA A 454 -25.01 17.53 10.57
N GLY A 455 -25.28 17.28 11.85
CA GLY A 455 -25.42 15.94 12.41
C GLY A 455 -25.66 15.93 13.93
N TYR A 456 -25.82 14.74 14.49
CA TYR A 456 -25.88 14.54 15.93
C TYR A 456 -25.28 13.17 16.31
N VAL A 457 -24.71 13.08 17.50
CA VAL A 457 -24.15 11.86 18.08
C VAL A 457 -24.69 11.66 19.50
N VAL A 458 -25.09 10.44 19.82
CA VAL A 458 -25.64 10.07 21.13
C VAL A 458 -24.58 9.38 21.99
N ARG A 459 -24.46 9.77 23.26
CA ARG A 459 -23.59 9.14 24.26
C ARG A 459 -24.25 7.88 24.87
N PRO A 460 -23.47 6.84 25.20
CA PRO A 460 -22.04 6.69 24.94
C PRO A 460 -21.74 6.36 23.48
N TYR A 461 -20.72 7.00 22.91
CA TYR A 461 -20.26 6.76 21.52
C TYR A 461 -18.87 6.12 21.49
N LYS A 462 -18.62 5.29 20.48
CA LYS A 462 -17.27 4.77 20.19
C LYS A 462 -16.44 5.87 19.49
N PRO A 463 -15.13 6.00 19.78
CA PRO A 463 -14.24 6.96 19.11
C PRO A 463 -14.31 6.94 17.58
N VAL A 464 -14.47 5.76 16.99
CA VAL A 464 -14.57 5.58 15.52
C VAL A 464 -15.82 6.27 14.95
N TYR A 465 -16.95 6.19 15.65
CA TYR A 465 -18.21 6.76 15.17
C TYR A 465 -18.18 8.29 15.15
N ILE A 466 -17.62 8.91 16.19
CA ILE A 466 -17.49 10.37 16.25
C ILE A 466 -16.50 10.88 15.19
N ARG A 467 -15.40 10.18 14.92
CA ARG A 467 -14.45 10.53 13.83
C ARG A 467 -15.10 10.43 12.45
N SER A 468 -15.74 9.31 12.15
CA SER A 468 -16.41 9.09 10.86
C SER A 468 -17.48 10.16 10.58
N GLU A 469 -18.26 10.54 11.59
CA GLU A 469 -19.31 11.55 11.42
C GLU A 469 -18.74 12.97 11.23
N ILE A 470 -17.65 13.31 11.92
CA ILE A 470 -16.90 14.56 11.72
C ILE A 470 -16.36 14.64 10.30
N GLU A 471 -15.70 13.58 9.81
CA GLU A 471 -15.17 13.50 8.45
C GLU A 471 -16.29 13.65 7.41
N ARG A 472 -17.43 12.98 7.61
CA ARG A 472 -18.60 13.07 6.74
C ARG A 472 -19.10 14.51 6.64
N ILE A 473 -19.15 15.24 7.76
CA ILE A 473 -19.64 16.61 7.82
C ILE A 473 -18.66 17.56 7.11
N ILE A 474 -17.37 17.52 7.46
CA ILE A 474 -16.34 18.37 6.87
C ILE A 474 -16.30 18.18 5.35
N ASN A 475 -16.27 16.92 4.89
CA ASN A 475 -16.21 16.61 3.45
C ASN A 475 -17.44 17.09 2.67
N ARG A 476 -18.63 17.09 3.29
CA ARG A 476 -19.86 17.56 2.63
C ARG A 476 -19.92 19.10 2.57
N TRP A 477 -19.39 19.76 3.58
CA TRP A 477 -19.48 21.21 3.73
C TRP A 477 -18.40 22.00 2.95
N GLU A 478 -17.31 21.35 2.53
CA GLU A 478 -16.35 21.94 1.59
C GLU A 478 -16.81 21.86 0.11
N ALA A 479 -17.88 21.10 -0.17
CA ALA A 479 -18.39 20.88 -1.53
C ALA A 479 -19.54 21.82 -1.93
N ASN A 480 -20.08 22.60 -0.98
CA ASN A 480 -21.08 23.66 -1.17
C ASN A 480 -20.43 25.03 -1.01
#